data_AF-A0A1Q7BWT4-F1
#
_entry.id   AF-A0A1Q7BWT4-F1
#
_cell.length_a   1.000
_cell.length_b   1.000
_cell.length_c   1.000
_cell.angle_alpha   90.00
_cell.angle_beta   90.00
_cell.angle_gamma   90.00
#
_symmetry.space_group_name_H-M   'P 1'
#
loop_
_entity.id
_entity.type
_entity.pdbx_description
1 polymer ?
#
loop_
_entity_poly.entity_id
_entity_poly.type
_entity_poly.pdbx_seq_one_letter_code
_entity_poly.pdbx_strand_id
1 'polypeptide(L)'
;PGWYARRRFTREHTMAYPLAAGALVEDPDGTHREVVGVDAAGQWPGGDDNEPGADFVRYLHLPPEAGQPDDVVNPVSSPAETR
;
A
#
# COMPACT_ATOMS: atom_id res chain seq x y z
N PRO A 1 1.61 -2.98 -12.36
CA PRO A 1 0.24 -3.50 -12.16
C PRO A 1 0.19 -4.31 -10.86
N GLY A 2 -1.01 -4.50 -10.31
CA GLY A 2 -1.22 -5.21 -9.04
C GLY A 2 -1.84 -4.32 -7.96
N TRP A 3 -1.69 -4.74 -6.72
CA TRP A 3 -2.24 -4.06 -5.55
C TRP A 3 -1.24 -3.11 -4.91
N TYR A 4 -1.75 -1.96 -4.46
CA TYR A 4 -1.00 -0.92 -3.79
C TYR A 4 -1.76 -0.42 -2.55
N ALA A 5 -1.05 -0.10 -1.48
CA ALA A 5 -1.56 0.66 -0.35
C ALA A 5 -1.32 2.16 -0.60
N ARG A 6 -2.38 2.97 -0.55
CA ARG A 6 -2.26 4.44 -0.59
C ARG A 6 -2.03 4.95 0.82
N ARG A 7 -0.90 5.64 1.02
CA ARG A 7 -0.53 6.24 2.30
C ARG A 7 -0.38 7.74 2.17
N ARG A 8 -1.02 8.49 3.05
CA ARG A 8 -1.03 9.95 3.07
C ARG A 8 -0.15 10.46 4.20
N PHE A 9 0.92 11.17 3.84
CA PHE A 9 1.86 11.78 4.79
C PHE A 9 1.41 13.19 5.16
N THR A 10 0.89 13.94 4.18
CA THR A 10 0.26 15.25 4.37
C THR A 10 -0.96 15.37 3.46
N ARG A 11 -1.76 16.43 3.59
CA ARG A 11 -2.93 16.63 2.72
C ARG A 11 -2.59 16.65 1.23
N GLU A 12 -1.39 17.10 0.89
CA GLU A 12 -0.93 17.26 -0.50
C GLU A 12 0.01 16.13 -0.94
N HIS A 13 0.49 15.31 0.02
CA HIS A 13 1.47 14.26 -0.25
C HIS A 13 0.90 12.88 0.10
N THR A 14 0.57 12.12 -0.94
CA THR A 14 0.11 10.73 -0.85
C THR A 14 0.93 9.88 -1.80
N MET A 15 1.42 8.74 -1.33
CA MET A 15 2.22 7.81 -2.12
C MET A 15 1.56 6.43 -2.21
N ALA A 16 1.90 5.67 -3.24
CA ALA A 16 1.45 4.31 -3.44
C ALA A 16 2.58 3.31 -3.11
N TYR A 17 2.33 2.41 -2.17
CA TYR A 17 3.26 1.35 -1.83
C TYR A 17 2.76 0.03 -2.42
N PRO A 18 3.56 -0.69 -3.23
CA PRO A 18 3.18 -2.02 -3.70
C PRO A 18 2.85 -2.95 -2.52
N LEU A 19 1.84 -3.81 -2.65
CA LEU A 19 1.60 -4.85 -1.64
C LEU A 19 2.70 -5.91 -1.71
N ALA A 20 3.34 -6.20 -0.58
CA ALA A 20 4.31 -7.27 -0.46
C ALA A 20 3.62 -8.62 -0.18
N ALA A 21 2.54 -8.59 0.60
CA ALA A 21 1.66 -9.73 0.86
C ALA A 21 0.22 -9.25 1.01
N GLY A 22 -0.74 -10.05 0.56
CA GLY A 22 -2.15 -9.72 0.67
C GLY A 22 -3.03 -10.96 0.73
N ALA A 23 -4.21 -10.79 1.30
CA ALA A 23 -5.27 -11.77 1.36
C ALA A 23 -6.58 -11.10 0.95
N LEU A 24 -7.49 -11.93 0.46
CA LEU A 24 -8.86 -11.56 0.22
C LEU A 24 -9.69 -12.06 1.41
N VAL A 25 -10.37 -11.16 2.08
CA VAL A 25 -11.26 -11.46 3.20
C VAL A 25 -12.69 -11.34 2.71
N GLU A 26 -13.46 -12.38 2.94
CA GLU A 26 -14.85 -12.50 2.52
C GLU A 26 -15.69 -12.90 3.72
N ASP A 27 -16.80 -12.20 3.95
CA ASP A 27 -17.75 -12.59 4.97
C ASP A 27 -18.43 -13.91 4.56
N PRO A 28 -18.82 -14.78 5.52
CA PRO A 28 -19.42 -16.08 5.22
C PRO A 28 -20.74 -15.99 4.43
N ASP A 29 -21.45 -14.87 4.56
CA ASP A 29 -22.70 -14.58 3.85
C ASP A 29 -22.47 -13.91 2.48
N GLY A 30 -21.21 -13.61 2.13
CA GLY A 30 -20.81 -12.99 0.88
C GLY A 30 -21.18 -11.51 0.74
N THR A 31 -21.62 -10.85 1.83
CA THR A 31 -22.05 -9.45 1.78
C THR A 31 -20.88 -8.47 1.71
N HIS A 32 -19.71 -8.90 2.16
CA HIS A 32 -18.48 -8.12 2.17
C HIS A 32 -17.31 -8.91 1.61
N ARG A 33 -16.48 -8.21 0.83
CA ARG A 33 -15.25 -8.74 0.22
C ARG A 33 -14.24 -7.61 0.09
N GLU A 34 -13.14 -7.73 0.81
CA GLU A 34 -12.06 -6.73 0.77
C GLU A 34 -10.68 -7.38 0.66
N VAL A 35 -9.74 -6.64 0.09
CA VAL A 35 -8.33 -7.02 0.13
C VAL A 35 -7.69 -6.36 1.33
N VAL A 36 -6.93 -7.13 2.09
CA VAL A 36 -6.08 -6.67 3.18
C VAL A 36 -4.66 -7.15 2.94
N GLY A 37 -3.67 -6.42 3.45
CA GLY A 37 -2.29 -6.78 3.19
C GLY A 37 -1.26 -5.83 3.78
N VAL A 38 -0.02 -6.31 3.75
CA VAL A 38 1.17 -5.61 4.17
C VAL A 38 1.83 -5.01 2.92
N ASP A 39 2.15 -3.72 2.99
CA ASP A 39 2.82 -3.02 1.90
C ASP A 39 4.34 -3.24 1.90
N ALA A 40 5.03 -2.77 0.86
CA ALA A 40 6.47 -2.93 0.67
C ALA A 40 7.33 -2.27 1.75
N ALA A 41 6.77 -1.39 2.59
CA ALA A 41 7.44 -0.83 3.76
C ALA A 41 7.17 -1.65 5.04
N GLY A 42 6.48 -2.80 4.93
CA GLY A 42 6.14 -3.66 6.06
C GLY A 42 4.92 -3.16 6.84
N GLN A 43 4.10 -2.28 6.25
CA GLN A 43 3.06 -1.54 6.98
C GLN A 43 1.68 -2.11 6.65
N TRP A 44 0.78 -2.10 7.62
CA TRP A 44 -0.59 -2.63 7.46
C TRP A 44 -1.62 -1.75 8.17
N PRO A 45 -2.86 -1.59 7.65
CA PRO A 45 -3.83 -0.67 8.23
C PRO A 45 -4.15 -1.01 9.70
N GLY A 46 -3.99 -0.03 10.59
CA GLY A 46 -4.30 -0.19 12.02
C GLY A 46 -3.21 -0.90 12.84
N GLY A 47 -2.07 -1.25 12.26
CA GLY A 47 -0.94 -1.83 12.98
C GLY A 47 -0.31 -0.89 14.00
N ASP A 48 -0.09 -1.38 15.23
CA ASP A 48 0.58 -0.64 16.30
C ASP A 48 2.08 -0.43 16.03
N ASP A 49 2.73 -1.37 15.34
CA ASP A 49 4.15 -1.31 14.97
C ASP A 49 4.42 -0.53 13.67
N ASN A 50 3.40 0.13 13.12
CA ASN A 50 3.58 0.93 11.92
C ASN A 50 4.48 2.13 12.20
N GLU A 51 5.26 2.49 11.18
CA GLU A 51 6.01 3.73 11.20
C GLU A 51 5.02 4.91 11.25
N PRO A 52 5.17 5.81 12.25
CA PRO A 52 4.29 6.96 12.38
C PRO A 52 4.54 7.96 11.24
N GLY A 53 3.53 8.80 10.97
CA GLY A 53 3.66 9.90 10.01
C GLY A 53 3.00 9.68 8.65
N ALA A 54 2.31 8.56 8.45
CA ALA A 54 1.41 8.40 7.31
C ALA A 54 0.15 7.60 7.64
N ASP A 55 -0.99 8.16 7.27
CA ASP A 55 -2.30 7.53 7.37
C ASP A 55 -2.50 6.55 6.20
N PHE A 56 -3.05 5.37 6.49
CA PHE A 56 -3.62 4.54 5.44
C PHE A 56 -4.88 5.20 4.86
N VAL A 57 -5.00 5.19 3.53
CA VAL A 57 -6.16 5.76 2.83
C VAL A 57 -7.04 4.66 2.26
N ARG A 58 -6.47 3.80 1.40
CA ARG A 58 -7.18 2.68 0.75
C ARG A 58 -6.20 1.75 0.05
N TYR A 59 -6.68 0.55 -0.27
CA TYR A 59 -6.04 -0.29 -1.29
C TYR A 59 -6.48 0.14 -2.70
N LEU A 60 -5.55 0.06 -3.65
CA LEU A 60 -5.74 0.37 -5.05
C LEU A 60 -5.27 -0.82 -5.90
N HIS A 61 -6.14 -1.35 -6.75
CA HIS A 61 -5.77 -2.33 -7.76
C HIS A 61 -5.59 -1.65 -9.12
N LEU A 62 -4.46 -1.90 -9.78
CA LEU A 62 -4.22 -1.49 -11.15
C LEU A 62 -4.10 -2.70 -12.07
N PRO A 63 -4.91 -2.79 -13.14
CA PRO A 63 -4.80 -3.87 -14.11
C PRO A 63 -3.45 -3.81 -14.86
N PRO A 64 -3.00 -4.93 -15.48
CA PRO A 64 -1.77 -5.01 -16.26
C PRO A 64 -1.55 -3.86 -17.25
N GLU A 65 -2.60 -3.49 -17.98
CA GLU A 65 -2.57 -2.42 -18.99
C GLU A 65 -2.34 -1.01 -18.43
N ALA A 66 -2.64 -0.79 -17.15
CA ALA A 66 -2.49 0.52 -16.50
C ALA A 66 -1.05 0.79 -16.01
N GLY A 67 -0.16 -0.21 -16.03
CA GLY A 67 1.21 -0.04 -15.55
C GLY A 67 1.27 0.13 -14.02
N GLN A 68 2.09 1.07 -13.55
CA GLN A 68 2.27 1.37 -12.12
C GLN A 68 1.80 2.81 -11.82
N PRO A 69 1.42 3.14 -10.58
CA PRO A 69 1.09 4.52 -10.20
C PRO A 69 2.31 5.44 -10.40
N ASP A 70 2.08 6.69 -10.80
CA ASP A 70 3.15 7.70 -10.95
C ASP A 70 3.85 8.03 -9.62
N ASP A 71 3.13 7.88 -8.52
CA ASP A 71 3.57 8.14 -7.16
C ASP A 71 3.90 6.84 -6.40
N VAL A 72 4.32 5.81 -7.15
CA VAL A 72 4.78 4.56 -6.57
C VAL A 72 6.11 4.77 -5.83
N VAL A 73 6.15 4.31 -4.58
CA VAL A 73 7.42 4.16 -3.87
C VAL A 73 8.16 2.98 -4.46
N ASN A 74 9.35 3.25 -4.99
CA ASN A 74 10.23 2.21 -5.48
C ASN A 74 11.09 1.68 -4.33
N PRO A 75 10.87 0.45 -3.83
CA PRO A 75 11.63 -0.09 -2.71
C PRO A 75 13.13 -0.30 -3.03
N VAL A 76 13.53 -0.35 -4.31
CA VAL A 76 14.97 -0.39 -4.68
C VAL A 76 15.63 0.99 -4.69
N SER A 77 14.86 2.07 -4.51
CA SER A 77 15.37 3.43 -4.32
C SER A 77 15.29 3.84 -2.86
N SER A 78 15.83 3.00 -1.97
CA SER A 78 16.32 3.53 -0.71
C SER A 78 17.52 4.44 -1.02
N PRO A 79 17.66 5.65 -0.44
CA PRO A 79 18.91 6.40 -0.52
C PRO A 79 19.96 5.70 0.35
N ALA A 80 20.41 4.53 -0.09
CA ALA A 80 21.63 3.91 0.40
C ALA A 80 22.78 4.41 -0.47
N GLU A 81 23.16 5.69 -0.34
CA GLU A 81 24.46 6.22 -0.76
C GLU A 81 24.61 7.68 -0.33
N THR A 82 24.96 7.90 0.94
CA THR A 82 25.92 8.94 1.36
C THR A 82 26.32 8.60 2.81
N ARG A 83 27.41 7.86 2.94
CA ARG A 83 28.32 8.01 4.08
C ARG A 83 29.74 7.72 3.64
#